data_AF-K0W3Q3-F1
#
_entry.id   AF-K0W3Q3-F1
#
_cell.length_a   1.000
_cell.length_b   1.000
_cell.length_c   1.000
_cell.angle_alpha   90.00
_cell.angle_beta   90.00
_cell.angle_gamma   90.00
#
_symmetry.space_group_name_H-M   'P 1'
#
loop_
_entity.id
_entity.type
_entity.pdbx_description
1 polymer ?
#
loop_
_entity_poly.entity_id
_entity_poly.type
_entity_poly.pdbx_seq_one_letter_code
_entity_poly.pdbx_strand_id
1 'polypeptide(L)'
;MMSTSFSHPCLRRMFSDRGGNFGIMTAILMPVLLGAAGMAIQVGDILLSKQQLQEAADSAALATATALANGTIQTSQAETFARNFVAGQMANYLQSGVDITSGTAVNVQTTTSGKSTSYQVTVSPSYDLAVNPLMQAVGFGTQHLSTSGTTTSGHSQSQGSISMFLALDKSGSMGDATATVNADDPTESFTYDCNPHLNKKGTKIIYDTCTGSRAHYYTKIEALKIAAGNLFGQLNSADPNAEYVRTGAVSYDIIQYSPSSLAWGTAGVTSYVNALQASGGTNSSGAMSTAYTSLT
;
A
#
# COMPACT_ATOMS: atom_id res chain seq x y z
N MET A 1 39.23 -33.56 49.15
CA MET A 1 39.35 -32.09 49.20
C MET A 1 40.76 -31.72 48.75
N MET A 2 40.92 -31.26 47.51
CA MET A 2 42.24 -30.93 46.95
C MET A 2 42.13 -29.51 46.39
N SER A 3 42.64 -28.56 47.18
CA SER A 3 42.65 -27.13 46.85
C SER A 3 43.83 -26.85 45.93
N THR A 4 43.55 -26.55 44.67
CA THR A 4 44.55 -26.16 43.67
C THR A 4 44.87 -24.67 43.81
N SER A 5 45.84 -24.32 44.64
CA SER A 5 46.48 -23.00 44.66
C SER A 5 47.66 -23.00 43.68
N PHE A 6 47.40 -22.83 42.38
CA PHE A 6 48.44 -22.81 41.34
C PHE A 6 48.75 -21.39 40.81
N SER A 7 47.95 -20.39 41.19
CA SER A 7 48.04 -19.03 40.63
C SER A 7 49.05 -18.12 41.35
N HIS A 8 49.40 -18.42 42.60
CA HIS A 8 50.24 -17.56 43.44
C HIS A 8 51.77 -17.64 43.18
N PRO A 9 52.39 -18.79 42.85
CA PRO A 9 53.85 -18.83 42.68
C PRO A 9 54.33 -18.23 41.35
N CYS A 10 53.51 -18.26 40.28
CA CYS A 10 53.89 -17.70 38.97
C CYS A 10 53.94 -16.16 38.98
N LEU A 11 52.94 -15.50 39.57
CA LEU A 11 52.92 -14.04 39.67
C LEU A 11 54.09 -13.52 40.53
N ARG A 12 54.40 -14.18 41.65
CA ARG A 12 55.52 -13.78 42.51
C ARG A 12 56.88 -13.97 41.85
N ARG A 13 57.03 -15.00 41.00
CA ARG A 13 58.25 -15.26 40.23
C ARG A 13 58.40 -14.28 39.05
N MET A 14 57.31 -13.88 38.40
CA MET A 14 57.34 -12.81 37.39
C MET A 14 57.71 -11.44 38.00
N PHE A 15 57.19 -11.11 39.18
CA PHE A 15 57.55 -9.87 39.88
C PHE A 15 58.97 -9.89 40.48
N SER A 16 59.57 -11.07 40.70
CA SER A 16 60.95 -11.19 41.20
C SER A 16 62.00 -11.44 40.11
N ASP A 17 61.60 -11.57 38.84
CA ASP A 17 62.51 -11.86 37.74
C ASP A 17 63.26 -10.57 37.33
N ARG A 18 64.58 -10.56 37.54
CA ARG A 18 65.46 -9.41 37.21
C ARG A 18 66.07 -9.50 35.81
N GLY A 19 65.59 -10.41 34.97
CA GLY A 19 65.94 -10.47 33.54
C GLY A 19 65.41 -9.23 32.81
N GLY A 20 66.19 -8.15 32.82
CA GLY A 20 65.75 -6.79 32.49
C GLY A 20 65.09 -6.57 31.12
N ASN A 21 65.17 -7.52 30.19
CA ASN A 21 64.54 -7.37 28.88
C ASN A 21 63.02 -7.63 28.90
N PHE A 22 62.53 -8.56 29.73
CA PHE A 22 61.10 -8.92 29.73
C PHE A 22 60.22 -7.80 30.32
N GLY A 23 60.66 -7.18 31.41
CA GLY A 23 59.98 -6.04 32.01
C GLY A 23 59.96 -4.83 31.08
N ILE A 24 61.07 -4.53 30.41
CA ILE A 24 61.18 -3.40 29.47
C ILE A 24 60.31 -3.64 28.22
N MET A 25 60.38 -4.82 27.60
CA MET A 25 59.52 -5.19 26.46
C MET A 25 58.03 -5.12 26.82
N THR A 26 57.66 -5.64 28.00
CA THR A 26 56.27 -5.60 28.47
C THR A 26 55.81 -4.17 28.76
N ALA A 27 56.64 -3.33 29.38
CA ALA A 27 56.32 -1.94 29.68
C ALA A 27 56.12 -1.09 28.41
N ILE A 28 56.84 -1.39 27.33
CA ILE A 28 56.69 -0.71 26.02
C ILE A 28 55.45 -1.22 25.27
N LEU A 29 55.17 -2.52 25.31
CA LEU A 29 54.04 -3.13 24.59
C LEU A 29 52.69 -2.93 25.29
N MET A 30 52.67 -2.82 26.62
CA MET A 30 51.44 -2.72 27.41
C MET A 30 50.58 -1.50 27.02
N PRO A 31 51.11 -0.26 26.85
CA PRO A 31 50.33 0.87 26.36
C PRO A 31 49.73 0.65 24.96
N VAL A 32 50.46 -0.03 24.06
CA VAL A 32 50.00 -0.31 22.69
C VAL A 32 48.83 -1.31 22.71
N LEU A 33 48.94 -2.37 23.52
CA LEU A 33 47.87 -3.37 23.67
C LEU A 33 46.63 -2.77 24.33
N LEU A 34 46.80 -1.93 25.34
CA LEU A 34 45.69 -1.22 25.98
C LEU A 34 45.03 -0.25 24.98
N GLY A 35 45.81 0.55 24.24
CA GLY A 35 45.28 1.42 23.20
C GLY A 35 44.48 0.66 22.14
N ALA A 36 44.98 -0.47 21.67
CA ALA A 36 44.28 -1.33 20.71
C ALA A 36 42.96 -1.91 21.27
N ALA A 37 42.97 -2.36 22.53
CA ALA A 37 41.77 -2.84 23.21
C ALA A 37 40.73 -1.72 23.41
N GLY A 38 41.19 -0.52 23.77
CA GLY A 38 40.33 0.67 23.91
C GLY A 38 39.66 1.08 22.61
N MET A 39 40.40 1.02 21.50
CA MET A 39 39.86 1.25 20.15
C MET A 39 38.83 0.18 19.76
N ALA A 40 39.11 -1.09 20.04
CA ALA A 40 38.19 -2.19 19.69
C ALA A 40 36.83 -2.04 20.38
N ILE A 41 36.82 -1.71 21.68
CA ILE A 41 35.58 -1.44 22.42
C ILE A 41 34.87 -0.22 21.86
N GLN A 42 35.61 0.87 21.61
CA GLN A 42 35.02 2.11 21.09
C GLN A 42 34.34 1.92 19.74
N VAL A 43 34.94 1.13 18.84
CA VAL A 43 34.34 0.81 17.54
C VAL A 43 33.05 0.03 17.73
N GLY A 44 33.02 -0.92 18.66
CA GLY A 44 31.79 -1.64 19.03
C GLY A 44 30.67 -0.70 19.48
N ASP A 45 30.99 0.23 20.38
CA ASP A 45 30.04 1.22 20.89
C ASP A 45 29.56 2.16 19.78
N ILE A 46 30.45 2.65 18.92
CA ILE A 46 30.10 3.50 17.77
C ILE A 46 29.15 2.78 16.82
N LEU A 47 29.42 1.50 16.51
CA LEU A 47 28.57 0.72 15.62
C LEU A 47 27.18 0.50 16.21
N LEU A 48 27.11 0.18 17.51
CA LEU A 48 25.84 0.03 18.22
C LEU A 48 25.05 1.34 18.25
N SER A 49 25.69 2.45 18.61
CA SER A 49 25.09 3.78 18.60
C SER A 49 24.58 4.16 17.20
N LYS A 50 25.35 3.84 16.15
CA LYS A 50 24.95 4.09 14.76
C LYS A 50 23.70 3.30 14.37
N GLN A 51 23.62 2.04 14.77
CA GLN A 51 22.44 1.21 14.51
C GLN A 51 21.19 1.77 15.20
N GLN A 52 21.29 2.09 16.49
CA GLN A 52 20.17 2.67 17.24
C GLN A 52 19.72 4.03 16.67
N LEU A 53 20.68 4.85 16.25
CA LEU A 53 20.39 6.15 15.63
C LEU A 53 19.68 5.99 14.27
N GLN A 54 20.10 5.00 13.48
CA GLN A 54 19.45 4.67 12.20
C GLN A 54 18.03 4.13 12.41
N GLU A 55 17.83 3.23 13.37
CA GLU A 55 16.49 2.71 13.72
C GLU A 55 15.56 3.83 14.19
N ALA A 56 16.08 4.78 14.99
CA ALA A 56 15.35 5.97 15.41
C ALA A 56 15.01 6.87 14.21
N ALA A 57 15.93 7.06 13.26
CA ALA A 57 15.70 7.84 12.04
C ALA A 57 14.61 7.21 11.15
N ASP A 58 14.70 5.90 10.87
CA ASP A 58 13.76 5.19 10.00
C ASP A 58 12.35 5.14 10.61
N SER A 59 12.26 4.86 11.92
CA SER A 59 10.99 4.87 12.64
C SER A 59 10.37 6.27 12.71
N ALA A 60 11.17 7.32 12.95
CA ALA A 60 10.70 8.70 12.92
C ALA A 60 10.24 9.14 11.52
N ALA A 61 10.99 8.78 10.47
CA ALA A 61 10.62 9.09 9.09
C ALA A 61 9.29 8.41 8.72
N LEU A 62 9.12 7.13 9.07
CA LEU A 62 7.87 6.39 8.83
C LEU A 62 6.69 6.95 9.63
N ALA A 63 6.87 7.21 10.93
CA ALA A 63 5.82 7.75 11.79
C ALA A 63 5.35 9.12 11.31
N THR A 64 6.30 10.00 10.95
CA THR A 64 6.00 11.35 10.46
C THR A 64 5.32 11.32 9.10
N ALA A 65 5.81 10.49 8.17
CA ALA A 65 5.21 10.33 6.85
C ALA A 65 3.76 9.83 7.00
N THR A 66 3.54 8.78 7.78
CA THR A 66 2.20 8.22 8.01
C THR A 66 1.25 9.22 8.67
N ALA A 67 1.72 9.98 9.66
CA ALA A 67 0.93 11.00 10.33
C ALA A 67 0.54 12.16 9.38
N LEU A 68 1.42 12.53 8.44
CA LEU A 68 1.12 13.49 7.37
C LEU A 68 0.12 12.93 6.35
N ALA A 69 0.29 11.66 5.94
CA ALA A 69 -0.61 11.00 5.00
C ALA A 69 -2.04 10.84 5.57
N ASN A 70 -2.16 10.56 6.86
CA ASN A 70 -3.44 10.44 7.56
C ASN A 70 -4.03 11.80 7.99
N GLY A 71 -3.35 12.92 7.74
CA GLY A 71 -3.79 14.25 8.14
C GLY A 71 -3.84 14.48 9.65
N THR A 72 -3.15 13.64 10.45
CA THR A 72 -3.09 13.77 11.92
C THR A 72 -2.21 14.94 12.34
N ILE A 73 -1.19 15.27 11.55
CA ILE A 73 -0.31 16.43 11.74
C ILE A 73 -0.26 17.26 10.46
N GLN A 74 -0.01 18.56 10.59
CA GLN A 74 0.27 19.42 9.42
C GLN A 74 1.77 19.41 9.07
N THR A 75 2.10 19.80 7.84
CA THR A 75 3.49 19.93 7.38
C THR A 75 4.33 20.86 8.26
N SER A 76 3.72 21.90 8.84
CA SER A 76 4.36 22.81 9.81
C SER A 76 4.75 22.15 11.14
N GLN A 77 4.11 21.03 11.49
CA GLN A 77 4.37 20.28 12.72
C GLN A 77 5.26 19.06 12.50
N ALA A 78 5.49 18.67 11.24
CA ALA A 78 6.24 17.46 10.89
C ALA A 78 7.67 17.46 11.40
N GLU A 79 8.33 18.62 11.36
CA GLU A 79 9.71 18.77 11.85
C GLU A 79 9.79 18.55 13.37
N THR A 80 8.95 19.23 14.15
CA THR A 80 8.89 19.06 15.60
C THR A 80 8.48 17.64 15.99
N PHE A 81 7.52 17.05 15.27
CA PHE A 81 7.08 15.68 15.52
C PHE A 81 8.22 14.66 15.28
N ALA A 82 8.92 14.76 14.15
CA ALA A 82 10.04 13.88 13.84
C ALA A 82 11.19 14.02 14.85
N ARG A 83 11.56 15.25 15.24
CA ARG A 83 12.60 15.51 16.25
C ARG A 83 12.23 14.91 17.62
N ASN A 84 10.98 15.09 18.05
CA ASN A 84 10.50 14.52 19.31
C ASN A 84 10.43 12.99 19.25
N PHE A 85 10.10 12.41 18.11
CA PHE A 85 10.08 10.97 17.93
C PHE A 85 11.49 10.38 18.06
N VAL A 86 12.48 10.97 17.38
CA VAL A 86 13.90 10.58 17.52
C VAL A 86 14.35 10.71 18.97
N ALA A 87 14.06 11.83 19.62
CA ALA A 87 14.42 12.05 21.03
C ALA A 87 13.78 11.00 21.96
N GLY A 88 12.52 10.63 21.72
CA GLY A 88 11.83 9.58 22.47
C GLY A 88 12.45 8.20 22.27
N GLN A 89 12.78 7.83 21.04
CA GLN A 89 13.45 6.55 20.74
C GLN A 89 14.86 6.50 21.34
N MET A 90 15.55 7.64 21.37
CA MET A 90 16.93 7.73 21.81
C MET A 90 17.09 8.02 23.32
N ALA A 91 16.00 8.28 24.03
CA ALA A 91 16.01 8.71 25.43
C ALA A 91 16.78 7.76 26.37
N ASN A 92 16.76 6.45 26.11
CA ASN A 92 17.45 5.45 26.93
C ASN A 92 18.93 5.24 26.55
N TYR A 93 19.36 5.79 25.42
CA TYR A 93 20.69 5.56 24.86
C TYR A 93 21.59 6.80 24.88
N LEU A 94 20.98 7.99 25.00
CA LEU A 94 21.71 9.25 25.10
C LEU A 94 22.22 9.49 26.51
N GLN A 95 23.45 10.02 26.59
CA GLN A 95 24.00 10.51 27.84
C GLN A 95 23.25 11.78 28.29
N SER A 96 23.15 12.00 29.60
CA SER A 96 22.48 13.18 30.14
C SER A 96 23.09 14.47 29.60
N GLY A 97 22.26 15.32 28.99
CA GLY A 97 22.66 16.62 28.43
C GLY A 97 22.93 16.64 26.93
N VAL A 98 22.82 15.49 26.22
CA VAL A 98 22.88 15.47 24.75
C VAL A 98 21.52 15.90 24.17
N ASP A 99 21.49 17.06 23.51
CA ASP A 99 20.32 17.51 22.76
C ASP A 99 20.35 17.00 21.32
N ILE A 100 19.78 15.81 21.10
CA ILE A 100 19.65 15.23 19.75
C ILE A 100 18.67 16.01 18.87
N THR A 101 17.77 16.83 19.45
CA THR A 101 16.71 17.50 18.69
C THR A 101 17.23 18.65 17.84
N SER A 102 18.28 19.35 18.30
CA SER A 102 18.96 20.40 17.54
C SER A 102 19.88 19.85 16.45
N GLY A 103 20.46 18.67 16.67
CA GLY A 103 21.27 17.93 15.69
C GLY A 103 20.45 17.13 14.66
N THR A 104 19.12 17.10 14.77
CA THR A 104 18.25 16.35 13.86
C THR A 104 17.68 17.23 12.76
N ALA A 105 18.20 17.06 11.54
CA ALA A 105 17.65 17.70 10.35
C ALA A 105 16.44 16.90 9.84
N VAL A 106 15.35 17.59 9.51
CA VAL A 106 14.15 16.98 8.94
C VAL A 106 13.80 17.69 7.65
N ASN A 107 13.63 16.94 6.57
CA ASN A 107 13.20 17.46 5.27
C ASN A 107 11.90 16.78 4.88
N VAL A 108 10.86 17.58 4.62
CA VAL A 108 9.55 17.10 4.16
C VAL A 108 9.33 17.65 2.76
N GLN A 109 9.30 16.76 1.77
CA GLN A 109 8.95 17.06 0.39
C GLN A 109 7.51 16.62 0.14
N THR A 110 6.66 17.59 -0.19
CA THR A 110 5.27 17.35 -0.57
C THR A 110 5.20 17.31 -2.09
N THR A 111 4.83 16.17 -2.66
CA THR A 111 4.58 16.04 -4.10
C THR A 111 3.09 15.85 -4.33
N THR A 112 2.48 16.81 -5.01
CA THR A 112 1.07 16.79 -5.39
C THR A 112 0.95 16.39 -6.85
N SER A 113 0.22 15.31 -7.13
CA SER A 113 -0.14 14.90 -8.49
C SER A 113 -1.66 15.01 -8.65
N GLY A 114 -2.10 16.12 -9.23
CA GLY A 114 -3.52 16.52 -9.27
C GLY A 114 -4.09 16.76 -7.87
N LYS A 115 -5.00 15.90 -7.39
CA LYS A 115 -5.59 16.01 -6.04
C LYS A 115 -4.99 15.07 -4.99
N SER A 116 -4.10 14.16 -5.40
CA SER A 116 -3.43 13.24 -4.47
C SER A 116 -2.08 13.81 -4.03
N THR A 117 -1.82 13.75 -2.74
CA THR A 117 -0.62 14.29 -2.11
C THR A 117 0.21 13.15 -1.53
N SER A 118 1.49 13.13 -1.87
CA SER A 118 2.49 12.26 -1.26
C SER A 118 3.50 13.08 -0.47
N TYR A 119 3.93 12.54 0.65
CA TYR A 119 4.88 13.14 1.57
C TYR A 119 6.11 12.25 1.65
N GLN A 120 7.22 12.74 1.14
CA GLN A 120 8.53 12.15 1.37
C GLN A 120 9.17 12.86 2.56
N VAL A 121 9.41 12.11 3.63
CA VAL A 121 10.03 12.61 4.85
C VAL A 121 11.41 11.99 4.98
N THR A 122 12.42 12.83 5.13
CA THR A 122 13.80 12.44 5.44
C THR A 122 14.15 12.97 6.82
N VAL A 123 14.56 12.09 7.73
CA VAL A 123 15.00 12.42 9.08
C VAL A 123 16.48 12.06 9.20
N SER A 124 17.31 13.04 9.54
CA SER A 124 18.76 12.89 9.62
C SER A 124 19.26 13.34 11.00
N PRO A 125 19.19 12.47 12.01
CA PRO A 125 19.67 12.78 13.35
C PRO A 125 21.19 12.72 13.41
N SER A 126 21.77 13.61 14.21
CA SER A 126 23.19 13.63 14.51
C SER A 126 23.46 14.03 15.96
N TYR A 127 24.52 13.46 16.54
CA TYR A 127 25.03 13.84 17.85
C TYR A 127 26.50 13.44 18.00
N ASP A 128 27.20 14.08 18.94
CA ASP A 128 28.59 13.77 19.25
C ASP A 128 28.66 12.73 20.38
N LEU A 129 29.25 11.58 20.09
CA LEU A 129 29.50 10.53 21.08
C LEU A 129 30.83 10.80 21.78
N ALA A 130 30.81 10.90 23.11
CA ALA A 130 32.03 10.95 23.92
C ALA A 130 32.75 9.60 23.84
N VAL A 131 34.03 9.61 23.43
CA VAL A 131 34.83 8.37 23.38
C VAL A 131 35.31 8.00 24.78
N ASN A 132 35.64 6.72 24.97
CA ASN A 132 36.09 6.20 26.24
C ASN A 132 37.38 6.88 26.73
N PRO A 133 37.66 6.89 28.05
CA PRO A 133 38.84 7.57 28.60
C PRO A 133 40.17 7.09 28.01
N LEU A 134 40.22 5.84 27.54
CA LEU A 134 41.41 5.26 26.93
C LEU A 134 41.70 5.88 25.56
N MET A 135 40.66 6.13 24.75
CA MET A 135 40.72 6.89 23.50
C MET A 135 41.06 8.37 23.74
N GLN A 136 40.50 8.97 24.79
CA GLN A 136 40.83 10.35 25.20
C GLN A 136 42.30 10.50 25.58
N ALA A 137 42.88 9.51 26.26
CA ALA A 137 44.30 9.50 26.61
C ALA A 137 45.22 9.45 25.36
N VAL A 138 44.72 8.97 24.22
CA VAL A 138 45.44 8.95 22.93
C VAL A 138 45.12 10.17 22.04
N GLY A 139 44.31 11.12 22.52
CA GLY A 139 44.03 12.38 21.85
C GLY A 139 42.70 12.47 21.08
N PHE A 140 41.82 11.47 21.18
CA PHE A 140 40.48 11.52 20.58
C PHE A 140 39.45 12.02 21.60
N GLY A 141 38.76 13.12 21.34
CA GLY A 141 37.81 13.72 22.31
C GLY A 141 36.37 13.25 22.12
N THR A 142 35.83 13.41 20.92
CA THR A 142 34.45 13.08 20.55
C THR A 142 34.42 12.52 19.14
N GLN A 143 33.42 11.69 18.85
CA GLN A 143 33.14 11.17 17.51
C GLN A 143 31.76 11.66 17.06
N HIS A 144 31.73 12.39 15.94
CA HIS A 144 30.47 12.81 15.32
C HIS A 144 29.78 11.61 14.68
N LEU A 145 28.50 11.42 15.02
CA LEU A 145 27.67 10.36 14.47
C LEU A 145 26.45 10.97 13.77
N SER A 146 26.21 10.57 12.54
CA SER A 146 25.06 10.97 11.75
C SER A 146 24.49 9.79 10.97
N THR A 147 23.17 9.79 10.80
CA THR A 147 22.42 8.80 10.01
C THR A 147 21.29 9.50 9.26
N SER A 148 20.65 8.79 8.34
CA SER A 148 19.51 9.32 7.58
C SER A 148 18.52 8.21 7.27
N GLY A 149 17.23 8.44 7.57
CA GLY A 149 16.12 7.59 7.17
C GLY A 149 15.14 8.35 6.30
N THR A 150 14.73 7.77 5.17
CA THR A 150 13.78 8.39 4.24
C THR A 150 12.60 7.47 3.99
N THR A 151 11.39 8.00 4.17
CA THR A 151 10.14 7.28 3.91
C THR A 151 9.21 8.13 3.07
N THR A 152 8.49 7.50 2.14
CA THR A 152 7.44 8.15 1.36
C THR A 152 6.10 7.51 1.69
N SER A 153 5.07 8.34 1.90
CA SER A 153 3.71 7.90 2.20
C SER A 153 2.68 8.82 1.56
N GLY A 154 1.44 8.36 1.43
CA GLY A 154 0.36 9.09 0.76
C GLY A 154 0.00 8.47 -0.59
N HIS A 155 -0.99 9.07 -1.24
CA HIS A 155 -1.55 8.55 -2.47
C HIS A 155 -0.92 9.29 -3.65
N SER A 156 -0.38 8.55 -4.61
CA SER A 156 -0.07 9.07 -5.93
C SER A 156 -1.13 8.59 -6.89
N GLN A 157 -1.71 9.49 -7.69
CA GLN A 157 -2.68 9.13 -8.74
C GLN A 157 -2.18 8.00 -9.66
N SER A 158 -0.86 7.80 -9.78
CA SER A 158 -0.29 6.78 -10.64
C SER A 158 -0.11 5.40 -10.01
N GLN A 159 -0.21 5.25 -8.68
CA GLN A 159 0.04 3.96 -8.00
C GLN A 159 -1.18 3.35 -7.30
N GLY A 160 -2.28 4.10 -7.17
CA GLY A 160 -3.54 3.60 -6.59
C GLY A 160 -4.76 3.68 -7.52
N SER A 161 -4.59 4.10 -8.79
CA SER A 161 -5.71 4.19 -9.74
C SER A 161 -5.92 2.90 -10.54
N ILE A 162 -7.17 2.60 -10.84
CA ILE A 162 -7.62 1.45 -11.62
C ILE A 162 -8.27 1.95 -12.91
N SER A 163 -7.86 1.40 -14.05
CA SER A 163 -8.54 1.58 -15.33
C SER A 163 -9.24 0.28 -15.72
N MET A 164 -10.54 0.36 -16.02
CA MET A 164 -11.38 -0.78 -16.37
C MET A 164 -12.11 -0.52 -17.69
N PHE A 165 -12.11 -1.50 -18.60
CA PHE A 165 -12.86 -1.41 -19.85
C PHE A 165 -13.74 -2.66 -20.01
N LEU A 166 -15.05 -2.48 -20.13
CA LEU A 166 -16.01 -3.59 -20.17
C LEU A 166 -16.37 -3.92 -21.63
N ALA A 167 -16.20 -5.18 -22.01
CA ALA A 167 -16.77 -5.72 -23.25
C ALA A 167 -18.10 -6.44 -22.93
N LEU A 168 -19.21 -5.90 -23.44
CA LEU A 168 -20.56 -6.25 -23.02
C LEU A 168 -21.33 -6.97 -24.13
N ASP A 169 -21.72 -8.22 -23.88
CA ASP A 169 -22.58 -8.98 -24.79
C ASP A 169 -24.01 -8.44 -24.72
N LYS A 170 -24.57 -8.08 -25.87
CA LYS A 170 -25.99 -7.71 -26.02
C LYS A 170 -26.70 -8.55 -27.11
N SER A 171 -26.22 -9.77 -27.34
CA SER A 171 -26.82 -10.73 -28.28
C SER A 171 -28.27 -11.07 -27.92
N GLY A 172 -29.02 -11.63 -28.87
CA GLY A 172 -30.42 -12.02 -28.65
C GLY A 172 -30.59 -13.01 -27.49
N SER A 173 -29.60 -13.88 -27.25
CA SER A 173 -29.60 -14.82 -26.13
C SER A 173 -29.59 -14.15 -24.75
N MET A 174 -29.21 -12.87 -24.69
CA MET A 174 -29.26 -12.07 -23.47
C MET A 174 -30.70 -11.65 -23.09
N GLY A 175 -31.66 -11.80 -24.02
CA GLY A 175 -33.08 -11.58 -23.77
C GLY A 175 -33.78 -12.76 -23.12
N ASP A 176 -33.12 -13.92 -23.01
CA ASP A 176 -33.71 -15.10 -22.36
C ASP A 176 -33.87 -14.89 -20.86
N ALA A 177 -34.92 -15.50 -20.30
CA ALA A 177 -35.15 -15.57 -18.86
C ALA A 177 -34.00 -16.28 -18.13
N THR A 178 -33.68 -15.77 -16.94
CA THR A 178 -32.83 -16.42 -15.95
C THR A 178 -33.64 -17.35 -15.05
N ALA A 179 -33.00 -17.95 -14.05
CA ALA A 179 -33.67 -18.73 -13.01
C ALA A 179 -34.18 -17.87 -11.83
N THR A 180 -33.93 -16.56 -11.84
CA THR A 180 -34.24 -15.65 -10.73
C THR A 180 -35.51 -14.86 -11.02
N VAL A 181 -36.51 -15.02 -10.15
CA VAL A 181 -37.77 -14.26 -10.22
C VAL A 181 -37.51 -12.79 -9.87
N ASN A 182 -38.12 -11.89 -10.62
CA ASN A 182 -38.06 -10.45 -10.34
C ASN A 182 -38.83 -10.16 -9.05
N ALA A 183 -38.14 -9.68 -8.03
CA ALA A 183 -38.75 -9.44 -6.72
C ALA A 183 -39.70 -8.23 -6.73
N ASP A 184 -39.44 -7.25 -7.59
CA ASP A 184 -40.22 -6.01 -7.70
C ASP A 184 -41.48 -6.21 -8.55
N ASP A 185 -41.44 -7.13 -9.50
CA ASP A 185 -42.56 -7.51 -10.36
C ASP A 185 -42.54 -9.02 -10.62
N PRO A 186 -43.03 -9.85 -9.67
CA PRO A 186 -42.81 -11.31 -9.69
C PRO A 186 -43.70 -12.07 -10.66
N THR A 187 -44.69 -11.42 -11.27
CA THR A 187 -45.74 -12.08 -12.02
C THR A 187 -46.01 -11.37 -13.34
N GLU A 188 -45.85 -12.09 -14.45
CA GLU A 188 -46.18 -11.56 -15.78
C GLU A 188 -47.44 -12.24 -16.36
N SER A 189 -48.18 -11.44 -17.11
CA SER A 189 -49.39 -11.86 -17.82
C SER A 189 -49.03 -12.36 -19.22
N PHE A 190 -49.52 -13.53 -19.61
CA PHE A 190 -49.32 -14.06 -20.96
C PHE A 190 -50.67 -14.43 -21.59
N THR A 191 -50.76 -14.28 -22.90
CA THR A 191 -51.95 -14.69 -23.66
C THR A 191 -51.74 -16.07 -24.28
N TYR A 192 -52.82 -16.85 -24.36
CA TYR A 192 -52.84 -18.15 -25.02
C TYR A 192 -54.18 -18.40 -25.68
N ASP A 193 -54.17 -19.20 -26.74
CA ASP A 193 -55.39 -19.60 -27.44
C ASP A 193 -56.18 -20.60 -26.60
N CYS A 194 -57.48 -20.32 -26.41
CA CYS A 194 -58.39 -21.14 -25.63
C CYS A 194 -59.75 -21.26 -26.33
N ASN A 195 -60.65 -22.09 -25.80
CA ASN A 195 -62.04 -22.24 -26.26
C ASN A 195 -62.19 -22.39 -27.79
N PRO A 196 -61.71 -23.50 -28.38
CA PRO A 196 -61.90 -23.74 -29.80
C PRO A 196 -63.39 -23.82 -30.15
N HIS A 197 -63.83 -22.97 -31.07
CA HIS A 197 -65.21 -22.93 -31.54
C HIS A 197 -65.26 -22.73 -33.06
N LEU A 198 -66.38 -23.13 -33.67
CA LEU A 198 -66.57 -22.91 -35.10
C LEU A 198 -66.85 -21.43 -35.39
N ASN A 199 -66.29 -20.92 -36.47
CA ASN A 199 -66.65 -19.61 -36.98
C ASN A 199 -68.16 -19.55 -37.32
N LYS A 200 -68.71 -18.34 -37.51
CA LYS A 200 -70.14 -18.14 -37.80
C LYS A 200 -70.68 -18.91 -39.01
N LYS A 201 -69.82 -19.45 -39.88
CA LYS A 201 -70.17 -20.24 -41.07
C LYS A 201 -70.03 -21.76 -40.87
N GLY A 202 -69.56 -22.22 -39.70
CA GLY A 202 -69.37 -23.63 -39.40
C GLY A 202 -68.19 -24.31 -40.12
N THR A 203 -67.29 -23.53 -40.77
CA THR A 203 -66.29 -24.08 -41.70
C THR A 203 -64.86 -24.08 -41.18
N LYS A 204 -64.56 -23.33 -40.11
CA LYS A 204 -63.20 -23.22 -39.55
C LYS A 204 -63.25 -23.14 -38.03
N ILE A 205 -62.33 -23.84 -37.35
CA ILE A 205 -62.08 -23.69 -35.91
C ILE A 205 -61.32 -22.38 -35.68
N ILE A 206 -61.85 -21.55 -34.79
CA ILE A 206 -61.26 -20.32 -34.27
C ILE A 206 -61.11 -20.45 -32.75
N TYR A 207 -60.17 -19.70 -32.18
CA TYR A 207 -59.85 -19.71 -30.76
C TYR A 207 -60.13 -18.33 -30.16
N ASP A 208 -60.57 -18.33 -28.90
CA ASP A 208 -60.58 -17.12 -28.08
C ASP A 208 -59.16 -16.85 -27.54
N THR A 209 -58.86 -15.58 -27.24
CA THR A 209 -57.61 -15.22 -26.56
C THR A 209 -57.87 -15.16 -25.05
N CYS A 210 -57.32 -16.14 -24.31
CA CYS A 210 -57.31 -16.13 -22.85
C CYS A 210 -56.01 -15.55 -22.30
N THR A 211 -56.06 -15.13 -21.04
CA THR A 211 -54.91 -14.60 -20.30
C THR A 211 -54.59 -15.49 -19.11
N GLY A 212 -53.32 -15.84 -18.95
CA GLY A 212 -52.78 -16.59 -17.81
C GLY A 212 -51.68 -15.79 -17.10
N SER A 213 -51.24 -16.30 -15.96
CA SER A 213 -50.25 -15.66 -15.09
C SER A 213 -49.09 -16.62 -14.85
N ARG A 214 -47.86 -16.16 -14.97
CA ARG A 214 -46.65 -16.96 -14.68
C ARG A 214 -45.58 -16.13 -13.97
N ALA A 215 -44.57 -16.80 -13.43
CA ALA A 215 -43.46 -16.11 -12.78
C ALA A 215 -42.69 -15.26 -13.79
N HIS A 216 -42.44 -13.99 -13.44
CA HIS A 216 -41.64 -13.07 -14.23
C HIS A 216 -40.18 -13.18 -13.79
N TYR A 217 -39.34 -13.74 -14.65
CA TYR A 217 -37.91 -13.90 -14.40
C TYR A 217 -37.15 -12.73 -15.00
N TYR A 218 -36.08 -12.28 -14.34
CA TYR A 218 -35.15 -11.35 -14.98
C TYR A 218 -34.58 -11.98 -16.24
N THR A 219 -34.50 -11.21 -17.31
CA THR A 219 -33.70 -11.56 -18.49
C THR A 219 -32.20 -11.51 -18.17
N LYS A 220 -31.37 -12.22 -18.92
CA LYS A 220 -29.89 -12.20 -18.69
C LYS A 220 -29.32 -10.78 -18.82
N ILE A 221 -29.88 -9.93 -19.70
CA ILE A 221 -29.44 -8.55 -19.87
C ILE A 221 -29.85 -7.67 -18.69
N GLU A 222 -31.01 -7.90 -18.07
CA GLU A 222 -31.38 -7.21 -16.82
C GLU A 222 -30.47 -7.61 -15.67
N ALA A 223 -30.19 -8.91 -15.54
CA ALA A 223 -29.23 -9.40 -14.55
C ALA A 223 -27.83 -8.78 -14.74
N LEU A 224 -27.37 -8.63 -15.99
CA LEU A 224 -26.12 -7.94 -16.32
C LEU A 224 -26.16 -6.48 -15.85
N LYS A 225 -27.25 -5.75 -16.12
CA LYS A 225 -27.41 -4.34 -15.71
C LYS A 225 -27.36 -4.21 -14.18
N ILE A 226 -28.02 -5.10 -13.46
CA ILE A 226 -28.00 -5.13 -11.98
C ILE A 226 -26.59 -5.40 -11.46
N ALA A 227 -25.91 -6.42 -11.99
CA ALA A 227 -24.56 -6.78 -11.57
C ALA A 227 -23.55 -5.65 -11.84
N ALA A 228 -23.63 -5.02 -13.02
CA ALA A 228 -22.82 -3.87 -13.37
C ALA A 228 -23.12 -2.67 -12.45
N GLY A 229 -24.40 -2.38 -12.18
CA GLY A 229 -24.82 -1.35 -11.24
C GLY A 229 -24.24 -1.55 -9.83
N ASN A 230 -24.27 -2.79 -9.33
CA ASN A 230 -23.68 -3.14 -8.04
C ASN A 230 -22.16 -2.94 -8.03
N LEU A 231 -21.46 -3.38 -9.08
CA LEU A 231 -20.02 -3.15 -9.24
C LEU A 231 -19.70 -1.66 -9.24
N PHE A 232 -20.43 -0.87 -10.02
CA PHE A 232 -20.23 0.58 -10.09
C PHE A 232 -20.57 1.28 -8.76
N GLY A 233 -21.56 0.79 -8.01
CA GLY A 233 -21.86 1.25 -6.66
C GLY A 233 -20.71 1.02 -5.69
N GLN A 234 -20.03 -0.13 -5.75
CA GLN A 234 -18.83 -0.40 -4.95
C GLN A 234 -17.68 0.53 -5.36
N LEU A 235 -17.46 0.73 -6.66
CA LEU A 235 -16.43 1.64 -7.16
C LEU A 235 -16.70 3.10 -6.73
N ASN A 236 -17.95 3.56 -6.79
CA ASN A 236 -18.32 4.90 -6.32
C ASN A 236 -18.20 5.04 -4.79
N SER A 237 -18.43 3.96 -4.04
CA SER A 237 -18.24 3.96 -2.59
C SER A 237 -16.75 4.03 -2.22
N ALA A 238 -15.90 3.37 -2.99
CA ALA A 238 -14.44 3.38 -2.83
C ALA A 238 -13.79 4.66 -3.37
N ASP A 239 -14.35 5.27 -4.40
CA ASP A 239 -13.88 6.50 -5.05
C ASP A 239 -15.02 7.52 -5.25
N PRO A 240 -15.50 8.16 -4.16
CA PRO A 240 -16.65 9.07 -4.21
C PRO A 240 -16.43 10.30 -5.09
N ASN A 241 -15.17 10.67 -5.33
CA ASN A 241 -14.80 11.86 -6.09
C ASN A 241 -14.41 11.54 -7.54
N ALA A 242 -14.45 10.27 -7.96
CA ALA A 242 -14.06 9.82 -9.29
C ALA A 242 -12.61 10.20 -9.68
N GLU A 243 -11.66 9.94 -8.79
CA GLU A 243 -10.25 10.34 -8.94
C GLU A 243 -9.30 9.17 -9.16
N TYR A 244 -9.73 7.96 -8.85
CA TYR A 244 -8.90 6.75 -8.87
C TYR A 244 -9.44 5.69 -9.82
N VAL A 245 -10.72 5.72 -10.19
CA VAL A 245 -11.31 4.75 -11.10
C VAL A 245 -11.62 5.38 -12.46
N ARG A 246 -11.05 4.82 -13.53
CA ARG A 246 -11.48 5.11 -14.90
C ARG A 246 -12.26 3.95 -15.47
N THR A 247 -13.39 4.23 -16.11
CA THR A 247 -14.20 3.21 -16.77
C THR A 247 -14.48 3.54 -18.22
N GLY A 248 -14.58 2.50 -19.04
CA GLY A 248 -15.06 2.55 -20.41
C GLY A 248 -15.81 1.27 -20.74
N ALA A 249 -16.58 1.29 -21.82
CA ALA A 249 -17.28 0.10 -22.29
C ALA A 249 -17.45 0.06 -23.80
N VAL A 250 -17.60 -1.14 -24.31
CA VAL A 250 -17.99 -1.45 -25.68
C VAL A 250 -18.98 -2.60 -25.64
N SER A 251 -20.02 -2.52 -26.46
CA SER A 251 -21.00 -3.61 -26.60
C SER A 251 -20.89 -4.29 -27.95
N TYR A 252 -21.38 -5.53 -28.02
CA TYR A 252 -21.39 -6.32 -29.24
C TYR A 252 -22.62 -7.22 -29.34
N ASP A 253 -23.03 -7.46 -30.59
CA ASP A 253 -23.81 -8.63 -30.99
C ASP A 253 -23.04 -9.36 -32.12
N ILE A 254 -23.62 -9.52 -33.31
CA ILE A 254 -22.89 -9.97 -34.50
C ILE A 254 -21.88 -8.92 -35.00
N ILE A 255 -22.09 -7.64 -34.64
CA ILE A 255 -21.16 -6.54 -34.86
C ILE A 255 -20.75 -5.87 -33.54
N GLN A 256 -19.63 -5.14 -33.56
CA GLN A 256 -19.26 -4.22 -32.50
C GLN A 256 -20.02 -2.90 -32.61
N TYR A 257 -20.41 -2.34 -31.47
CA TYR A 257 -21.02 -1.01 -31.37
C TYR A 257 -20.01 0.05 -30.91
N SER A 258 -20.39 1.32 -31.06
CA SER A 258 -19.53 2.45 -30.68
C SER A 258 -19.06 2.31 -29.23
N PRO A 259 -17.74 2.29 -28.99
CA PRO A 259 -17.18 2.26 -27.64
C PRO A 259 -17.32 3.63 -26.96
N SER A 260 -17.43 3.64 -25.63
CA SER A 260 -17.23 4.86 -24.85
C SER A 260 -15.73 5.15 -24.69
N SER A 261 -15.37 6.42 -24.53
CA SER A 261 -14.02 6.77 -24.09
C SER A 261 -13.79 6.30 -22.65
N LEU A 262 -12.55 5.98 -22.32
CA LEU A 262 -12.13 5.75 -20.94
C LEU A 262 -12.22 7.09 -20.17
N ALA A 263 -13.15 7.18 -19.23
CA ALA A 263 -13.44 8.40 -18.47
C ALA A 263 -13.34 8.14 -16.97
N TRP A 264 -13.03 9.19 -16.19
CA TRP A 264 -13.02 9.11 -14.73
C TRP A 264 -14.43 8.88 -14.16
N GLY A 265 -14.52 8.01 -13.16
CA GLY A 265 -15.76 7.60 -12.51
C GLY A 265 -16.54 6.53 -13.29
N THR A 266 -17.78 6.29 -12.88
CA THR A 266 -18.65 5.22 -13.43
C THR A 266 -19.90 5.74 -14.14
N ALA A 267 -20.16 7.05 -14.14
CA ALA A 267 -21.40 7.62 -14.67
C ALA A 267 -21.61 7.29 -16.16
N GLY A 268 -20.58 7.50 -16.98
CA GLY A 268 -20.63 7.24 -18.42
C GLY A 268 -20.89 5.76 -18.73
N VAL A 269 -20.18 4.84 -18.06
CA VAL A 269 -20.38 3.40 -18.27
C VAL A 269 -21.73 2.91 -17.74
N THR A 270 -22.24 3.53 -16.66
CA THR A 270 -23.57 3.23 -16.12
C THR A 270 -24.65 3.57 -17.16
N SER A 271 -24.59 4.76 -17.77
CA SER A 271 -25.50 5.14 -18.86
C SER A 271 -25.38 4.20 -20.06
N TYR A 272 -24.16 3.79 -20.42
CA TYR A 272 -23.91 2.85 -21.52
C TYR A 272 -24.57 1.48 -21.26
N VAL A 273 -24.35 0.89 -20.09
CA VAL A 273 -24.91 -0.41 -19.69
C VAL A 273 -26.44 -0.35 -19.64
N ASN A 274 -27.01 0.71 -19.07
CA ASN A 274 -28.46 0.85 -18.95
C ASN A 274 -29.17 0.95 -20.31
N ALA A 275 -28.49 1.49 -21.33
CA ALA A 275 -29.00 1.60 -22.69
C ALA A 275 -28.99 0.27 -23.48
N LEU A 276 -28.36 -0.80 -22.97
CA LEU A 276 -28.26 -2.06 -23.70
C LEU A 276 -29.62 -2.74 -23.91
N GLN A 277 -29.79 -3.30 -25.09
CA GLN A 277 -30.95 -4.10 -25.49
C GLN A 277 -30.48 -5.37 -26.19
N ALA A 278 -31.05 -6.51 -25.78
CA ALA A 278 -30.72 -7.80 -26.34
C ALA A 278 -31.20 -7.89 -27.79
N SER A 279 -30.31 -8.18 -28.74
CA SER A 279 -30.62 -8.32 -30.15
C SER A 279 -29.48 -9.00 -30.91
N GLY A 280 -29.78 -9.61 -32.05
CA GLY A 280 -28.77 -10.14 -32.97
C GLY A 280 -28.05 -11.42 -32.50
N GLY A 281 -26.93 -11.73 -33.16
CA GLY A 281 -26.06 -12.87 -32.84
C GLY A 281 -24.93 -12.51 -31.87
N THR A 282 -23.88 -13.34 -31.79
CA THR A 282 -22.76 -13.13 -30.86
C THR A 282 -21.42 -13.18 -31.59
N ASN A 283 -20.65 -12.10 -31.53
CA ASN A 283 -19.29 -11.97 -32.05
C ASN A 283 -18.50 -10.97 -31.19
N SER A 284 -17.75 -11.50 -30.22
CA SER A 284 -17.01 -10.70 -29.23
C SER A 284 -15.67 -10.17 -29.72
N SER A 285 -15.19 -10.62 -30.88
CA SER A 285 -13.79 -10.41 -31.31
C SER A 285 -13.39 -8.93 -31.40
N GLY A 286 -14.20 -8.10 -32.06
CA GLY A 286 -13.94 -6.66 -32.16
C GLY A 286 -14.00 -5.95 -30.80
N ALA A 287 -15.03 -6.24 -30.01
CA ALA A 287 -15.22 -5.63 -28.70
C ALA A 287 -14.09 -5.99 -27.72
N MET A 288 -13.64 -7.24 -27.70
CA MET A 288 -12.50 -7.68 -26.88
C MET A 288 -11.20 -7.00 -27.33
N SER A 289 -10.97 -6.90 -28.64
CA SER A 289 -9.81 -6.17 -29.18
C SER A 289 -9.84 -4.70 -28.76
N THR A 290 -10.99 -4.03 -28.89
CA THR A 290 -11.17 -2.63 -28.52
C THR A 290 -10.91 -2.42 -27.03
N ALA A 291 -11.47 -3.28 -26.17
CA ALA A 291 -11.28 -3.21 -24.73
C ALA A 291 -9.80 -3.38 -24.33
N TYR A 292 -9.10 -4.33 -24.97
CA TYR A 292 -7.66 -4.52 -24.76
C TYR A 292 -6.86 -3.27 -25.17
N THR A 293 -7.04 -2.79 -26.40
CA THR A 293 -6.31 -1.61 -26.91
C THR A 293 -6.63 -0.31 -26.17
N SER A 294 -7.77 -0.25 -25.47
CA SER A 294 -8.14 0.92 -24.67
C SER A 294 -7.44 0.97 -23.30
N LEU A 295 -6.79 -0.12 -22.89
CA LEU A 295 -6.10 -0.27 -21.61
C LEU A 295 -4.57 -0.37 -21.73
N THR A 296 -4.05 -0.52 -22.95
CA THR A 296 -2.60 -0.65 -23.25
C THR A 296 -2.09 0.59 -23.98
#